data_AF-A0AAD5RR70-F1
#
_entry.id   AF-A0AAD5RR70-F1
#
_cell.length_a   1.000
_cell.length_b   1.000
_cell.length_c   1.000
_cell.angle_alpha   90.00
_cell.angle_beta   90.00
_cell.angle_gamma   90.00
#
_symmetry.space_group_name_H-M   'P 1'
#
loop_
_entity.id
_entity.type
_entity.pdbx_description
1 polymer ?
#
loop_
_entity_poly.entity_id
_entity_poly.type
_entity_poly.pdbx_seq_one_letter_code
_entity_poly.pdbx_strand_id
1 'polypeptide(L)'
;MSDTNSGLRDQEAAIAWTKDGIAAFGGDPGNIGIRGQSAGAGSVAGRVISRAGRGKKAFNKALSSSPFWPKTYRHDADEAEWIYDTTVNRTGCAGERDSLKCLKKADVQSTRDASLYVAVTGDDFLPLPLSKAAPRRAVNIEFGFSMFNTHGSETFVPSSADFVSWVRGLLPDLSDKQLEKAYELYPEVGSSEIIDSYNVSWWNRINTAQQADPLHYHGYTGALASFFATGNPNTLKLTDNDVPGIPELDSGEEFVIDANGFLNVNVPQFEERCAVWQKL
;
A
#
# COMPACT_ATOMS: atom_id res chain seq x y z
N MET A 1 -20.77 6.94 -19.16
CA MET A 1 -19.50 6.64 -18.47
C MET A 1 -19.73 5.45 -17.57
N SER A 2 -18.77 4.52 -17.50
CA SER A 2 -18.78 3.46 -16.48
C SER A 2 -18.25 4.02 -15.17
N ASP A 3 -18.59 3.41 -14.04
CA ASP A 3 -17.96 3.74 -12.77
C ASP A 3 -16.46 3.44 -12.85
N THR A 4 -15.64 4.39 -12.39
CA THR A 4 -14.19 4.28 -12.22
C THR A 4 -13.87 3.62 -10.87
N ASN A 5 -12.67 3.02 -10.77
CA ASN A 5 -12.20 2.37 -9.55
C ASN A 5 -13.14 1.28 -8.99
N SER A 6 -13.74 0.47 -9.87
CA SER A 6 -14.68 -0.59 -9.48
C SER A 6 -14.14 -1.51 -8.38
N GLY A 7 -12.87 -1.92 -8.43
CA GLY A 7 -12.29 -2.76 -7.37
C GLY A 7 -12.21 -2.07 -5.99
N LEU A 8 -12.04 -0.75 -5.93
CA LEU A 8 -12.14 0.00 -4.67
C LEU A 8 -13.61 0.19 -4.25
N ARG A 9 -14.55 0.29 -5.19
CA ARG A 9 -15.98 0.32 -4.87
C ARG A 9 -16.48 -1.03 -4.34
N ASP A 10 -15.97 -2.14 -4.86
CA ASP A 10 -16.28 -3.49 -4.38
C ASP A 10 -15.81 -3.69 -2.94
N GLN A 11 -14.58 -3.27 -2.63
CA GLN A 11 -14.07 -3.26 -1.26
C GLN A 11 -14.90 -2.35 -0.33
N GLU A 12 -15.43 -1.22 -0.82
CA GLU A 12 -16.33 -0.36 -0.05
C GLU A 12 -17.66 -1.07 0.27
N ALA A 13 -18.24 -1.74 -0.72
CA ALA A 13 -19.43 -2.57 -0.54
C ALA A 13 -19.18 -3.73 0.43
N ALA A 14 -18.01 -4.37 0.37
CA ALA A 14 -17.64 -5.44 1.30
C ALA A 14 -17.52 -4.95 2.75
N ILE A 15 -16.95 -3.76 2.97
CA ILE A 15 -16.88 -3.13 4.30
C ILE A 15 -18.28 -2.80 4.81
N ALA A 16 -19.15 -2.24 3.95
CA ALA A 16 -20.54 -1.95 4.30
C ALA A 16 -21.31 -3.23 4.68
N TRP A 17 -21.21 -4.28 3.85
CA TRP A 17 -21.81 -5.58 4.10
C TRP A 17 -21.32 -6.19 5.42
N THR A 18 -20.02 -6.09 5.69
CA THR A 18 -19.44 -6.54 6.96
C THR A 18 -20.06 -5.78 8.12
N LYS A 19 -20.15 -4.45 8.02
CA LYS A 19 -20.75 -3.62 9.07
C LYS A 19 -22.21 -3.98 9.35
N ASP A 20 -22.97 -4.29 8.32
CA ASP A 20 -24.38 -4.61 8.46
C ASP A 20 -24.59 -6.06 8.96
N GLY A 21 -23.67 -6.98 8.66
CA GLY A 21 -23.84 -8.42 8.91
C GLY A 21 -23.01 -9.01 10.05
N ILE A 22 -21.88 -8.40 10.45
CA ILE A 22 -20.88 -9.07 11.31
C ILE A 22 -21.41 -9.42 12.71
N ALA A 23 -22.43 -8.70 13.20
CA ALA A 23 -23.11 -9.01 14.46
C ALA A 23 -23.71 -10.43 14.47
N ALA A 24 -24.19 -10.92 13.33
CA ALA A 24 -24.72 -12.29 13.21
C ALA A 24 -23.64 -13.37 13.36
N PHE A 25 -22.37 -13.00 13.18
CA PHE A 25 -21.21 -13.87 13.31
C PHE A 25 -20.48 -13.67 14.66
N GLY A 26 -21.07 -12.90 15.58
CA GLY A 26 -20.50 -12.60 16.89
C GLY A 26 -19.42 -11.50 16.89
N GLY A 27 -19.23 -10.79 15.77
CA GLY A 27 -18.36 -9.62 15.73
C GLY A 27 -19.10 -8.33 16.11
N ASP A 28 -18.33 -7.29 16.43
CA ASP A 28 -18.88 -5.98 16.81
C ASP A 28 -18.86 -5.02 15.59
N PRO A 29 -20.03 -4.59 15.06
CA PRO A 29 -20.08 -3.65 13.94
C PRO A 29 -19.61 -2.22 14.31
N GLY A 30 -19.48 -1.92 15.60
CA GLY A 30 -18.84 -0.72 16.12
C GLY A 30 -17.31 -0.80 16.14
N ASN A 31 -16.74 -2.02 16.02
CA ASN A 31 -15.32 -2.29 16.10
C ASN A 31 -14.80 -3.00 14.85
N ILE A 32 -14.78 -2.27 13.73
CA ILE A 32 -14.26 -2.77 12.46
C ILE A 32 -12.87 -2.22 12.22
N GLY A 33 -11.93 -3.11 11.89
CA GLY A 33 -10.61 -2.76 11.40
C GLY A 33 -10.34 -3.33 10.01
N ILE A 34 -9.59 -2.59 9.20
CA ILE A 34 -9.17 -3.04 7.86
C ILE A 34 -7.67 -3.33 7.86
N ARG A 35 -7.28 -4.43 7.23
CA ARG A 35 -5.88 -4.81 6.99
C ARG A 35 -5.69 -5.07 5.51
N GLY A 36 -4.59 -4.58 4.96
CA GLY A 36 -4.19 -4.85 3.58
C GLY A 36 -2.73 -5.20 3.47
N GLN A 37 -2.36 -5.94 2.43
CA GLN A 37 -0.98 -6.22 2.04
C GLN A 37 -0.74 -5.77 0.60
N SER A 38 0.43 -5.20 0.29
CA SER A 38 0.79 -4.75 -1.08
C SER A 38 -0.25 -3.78 -1.65
N ALA A 39 -0.87 -4.09 -2.80
CA ALA A 39 -1.95 -3.28 -3.38
C ALA A 39 -3.15 -3.12 -2.44
N GLY A 40 -3.43 -4.11 -1.59
CA GLY A 40 -4.43 -4.02 -0.54
C GLY A 40 -4.03 -3.03 0.57
N ALA A 41 -2.74 -2.94 0.90
CA ALA A 41 -2.22 -1.93 1.84
C ALA A 41 -2.30 -0.51 1.23
N GLY A 42 -2.03 -0.37 -0.07
CA GLY A 42 -2.33 0.86 -0.82
C GLY A 42 -3.82 1.22 -0.74
N SER A 43 -4.70 0.24 -0.91
CA SER A 43 -6.15 0.44 -0.77
C SER A 43 -6.55 0.91 0.65
N VAL A 44 -5.93 0.37 1.70
CA VAL A 44 -6.12 0.83 3.08
C VAL A 44 -5.70 2.30 3.23
N ALA A 45 -4.49 2.66 2.77
CA ALA A 45 -4.00 4.03 2.83
C ALA A 45 -4.95 5.01 2.09
N GLY A 46 -5.37 4.63 0.87
CA GLY A 46 -6.33 5.42 0.09
C GLY A 46 -7.67 5.62 0.80
N ARG A 47 -8.21 4.58 1.46
CA ARG A 47 -9.48 4.69 2.22
C ARG A 47 -9.39 5.59 3.44
N VAL A 48 -8.31 5.44 4.20
CA VAL A 48 -8.08 6.20 5.42
C VAL A 48 -8.05 7.71 5.10
N ILE A 49 -7.45 8.06 3.96
CA ILE A 49 -7.30 9.44 3.48
C ILE A 49 -8.56 9.94 2.75
N SER A 50 -9.16 9.15 1.85
CA SER A 50 -10.31 9.59 1.02
C SER A 50 -11.54 9.96 1.85
N ARG A 51 -11.70 9.34 3.02
CA ARG A 51 -12.82 9.56 3.93
C ARG A 51 -12.56 10.62 5.00
N ALA A 52 -11.40 11.29 4.98
CA ALA A 52 -11.06 12.30 5.96
C ALA A 52 -12.12 13.41 6.02
N GLY A 53 -12.73 13.59 7.20
CA GLY A 53 -13.79 14.58 7.43
C GLY A 53 -15.16 14.27 6.79
N ARG A 54 -15.40 13.04 6.30
CA ARG A 54 -16.66 12.67 5.62
C ARG A 54 -17.38 11.50 6.31
N GLY A 55 -18.65 11.72 6.67
CA GLY A 55 -19.65 10.68 6.95
C GLY A 55 -19.44 9.82 8.20
N LYS A 56 -20.28 8.79 8.34
CA LYS A 56 -20.19 7.79 9.43
C LYS A 56 -18.93 6.93 9.23
N LYS A 57 -18.12 6.76 10.27
CA LYS A 57 -16.96 5.85 10.28
C LYS A 57 -17.41 4.42 9.96
N ALA A 58 -16.84 3.81 8.91
CA ALA A 58 -17.12 2.40 8.56
C ALA A 58 -16.12 1.44 9.20
N PHE A 59 -14.96 1.94 9.59
CA PHE A 59 -13.90 1.26 10.31
C PHE A 59 -13.19 2.29 11.20
N ASN A 60 -12.60 1.83 12.30
CA ASN A 60 -11.89 2.69 13.25
C ASN A 60 -10.39 2.38 13.27
N LYS A 61 -9.97 1.23 12.73
CA LYS A 61 -8.59 0.74 12.76
C LYS A 61 -8.09 0.42 11.37
N ALA A 62 -6.82 0.72 11.10
CA ALA A 62 -6.20 0.43 9.81
C ALA A 62 -4.79 -0.10 9.97
N LEU A 63 -4.48 -1.18 9.25
CA LEU A 63 -3.13 -1.72 9.14
C LEU A 63 -2.71 -1.84 7.67
N SER A 64 -1.63 -1.17 7.32
CA SER A 64 -1.08 -1.12 5.97
C SER A 64 0.24 -1.90 5.90
N SER A 65 0.20 -3.13 5.42
CA SER A 65 1.39 -4.00 5.31
C SER A 65 2.05 -3.90 3.94
N SER A 66 3.21 -3.26 3.87
CA SER A 66 3.98 -3.01 2.65
C SER A 66 3.12 -2.32 1.58
N PRO A 67 2.64 -1.09 1.80
CA PRO A 67 1.78 -0.38 0.86
C PRO A 67 2.42 -0.26 -0.52
N PHE A 68 1.67 -0.67 -1.53
CA PHE A 68 2.02 -0.43 -2.92
C PHE A 68 1.09 0.64 -3.49
N TRP A 69 1.67 1.76 -3.93
CA TRP A 69 0.96 2.86 -4.56
C TRP A 69 1.76 3.35 -5.78
N PRO A 70 1.49 2.83 -6.99
CA PRO A 70 2.18 3.28 -8.20
C PRO A 70 1.72 4.68 -8.60
N LYS A 71 2.34 5.25 -9.65
CA LYS A 71 1.83 6.45 -10.30
C LYS A 71 0.37 6.19 -10.71
N THR A 72 -0.52 7.09 -10.30
CA THR A 72 -1.94 7.07 -10.64
C THR A 72 -2.21 8.20 -11.60
N TYR A 73 -2.89 7.89 -12.70
CA TYR A 73 -3.27 8.88 -13.70
C TYR A 73 -4.68 9.37 -13.44
N ARG A 74 -4.94 10.61 -13.86
CA ARG A 74 -6.31 11.09 -13.93
C ARG A 74 -7.09 10.20 -14.89
N HIS A 75 -8.36 9.95 -14.56
CA HIS A 75 -9.24 9.15 -15.43
C HIS A 75 -9.36 9.71 -16.87
N ASP A 76 -9.06 10.98 -17.09
CA ASP A 76 -9.10 11.71 -18.37
C ASP A 76 -7.70 12.06 -18.91
N ALA A 77 -6.64 11.48 -18.36
CA ALA A 77 -5.27 11.67 -18.85
C ALA A 77 -5.01 10.82 -20.10
N ASP A 78 -4.08 11.27 -20.95
CA ASP A 78 -3.69 10.59 -22.18
C ASP A 78 -3.28 9.12 -21.93
N GLU A 79 -2.62 8.83 -20.81
CA GLU A 79 -2.25 7.45 -20.45
C GLU A 79 -3.46 6.58 -20.09
N ALA A 80 -4.46 7.16 -19.42
CA ALA A 80 -5.70 6.45 -19.09
C ALA A 80 -6.54 6.18 -20.35
N GLU A 81 -6.61 7.16 -21.27
CA GLU A 81 -7.25 7.01 -22.57
C GLU A 81 -6.51 5.99 -23.44
N TRP A 82 -5.16 6.00 -23.45
CA TRP A 82 -4.37 5.00 -24.17
C TRP A 82 -4.64 3.57 -23.65
N ILE A 83 -4.78 3.38 -22.34
CA ILE A 83 -5.16 2.09 -21.74
C ILE A 83 -6.56 1.68 -22.22
N TYR A 84 -7.51 2.61 -22.21
CA TYR A 84 -8.88 2.36 -22.66
C TYR A 84 -8.92 1.98 -24.15
N ASP A 85 -8.29 2.77 -25.02
CA ASP A 85 -8.23 2.54 -26.47
C ASP A 85 -7.53 1.22 -26.82
N THR A 86 -6.45 0.91 -26.10
CA THR A 86 -5.74 -0.38 -26.26
C THR A 86 -6.67 -1.55 -25.90
N THR A 87 -7.47 -1.40 -24.85
CA THR A 87 -8.47 -2.41 -24.46
C THR A 87 -9.53 -2.55 -25.56
N VAL A 88 -10.12 -1.45 -26.01
CA VAL A 88 -11.12 -1.42 -27.10
C VAL A 88 -10.61 -2.10 -28.37
N ASN A 89 -9.37 -1.80 -28.76
CA ASN A 89 -8.75 -2.38 -29.94
C ASN A 89 -8.52 -3.90 -29.79
N ARG A 90 -8.06 -4.34 -28.61
CA ARG A 90 -7.75 -5.75 -28.34
C ARG A 90 -8.98 -6.63 -28.14
N THR A 91 -10.12 -6.06 -27.77
CA THR A 91 -11.38 -6.80 -27.58
C THR A 91 -12.26 -6.82 -28.84
N GLY A 92 -11.80 -6.23 -29.95
CA GLY A 92 -12.58 -6.15 -31.20
C GLY A 92 -13.73 -5.12 -31.15
N CYS A 93 -13.68 -4.17 -30.21
CA CYS A 93 -14.70 -3.12 -30.06
C CYS A 93 -14.34 -1.82 -30.79
N ALA A 94 -13.26 -1.82 -31.57
CA ALA A 94 -12.85 -0.66 -32.35
C ALA A 94 -13.89 -0.31 -33.43
N GLY A 95 -14.19 0.99 -33.57
CA GLY A 95 -15.17 1.48 -34.55
C GLY A 95 -16.63 1.39 -34.12
N GLU A 96 -16.92 0.79 -32.97
CA GLU A 96 -18.26 0.83 -32.37
C GLU A 96 -18.61 2.24 -31.90
N ARG A 97 -19.84 2.69 -32.18
CA ARG A 97 -20.33 4.02 -31.73
C ARG A 97 -20.35 4.15 -30.21
N ASP A 98 -20.54 3.04 -29.51
CA ASP A 98 -20.51 2.94 -28.05
C ASP A 98 -19.59 1.78 -27.67
N SER A 99 -18.28 2.06 -27.68
CA SER A 99 -17.23 1.08 -27.39
C SER A 99 -17.37 0.47 -25.99
N LEU A 100 -17.84 1.24 -25.01
CA LEU A 100 -18.10 0.74 -23.66
C LEU A 100 -19.23 -0.30 -23.63
N LYS A 101 -20.32 -0.06 -24.36
CA LYS A 101 -21.41 -1.04 -24.49
C LYS A 101 -20.96 -2.31 -25.20
N CYS A 102 -20.05 -2.19 -26.17
CA CYS A 102 -19.40 -3.35 -26.79
C CYS A 102 -18.55 -4.11 -25.76
N LEU A 103 -17.69 -3.41 -25.01
CA LEU A 103 -16.82 -4.01 -23.98
C LEU A 103 -17.62 -4.80 -22.93
N LYS A 104 -18.77 -4.28 -22.49
CA LYS A 104 -19.66 -4.99 -21.54
C LYS A 104 -20.24 -6.31 -22.07
N LYS A 105 -20.15 -6.55 -23.38
CA LYS A 105 -20.59 -7.79 -24.04
C LYS A 105 -19.41 -8.58 -24.61
N ALA A 106 -18.19 -8.07 -24.51
CA ALA A 106 -17.01 -8.75 -24.98
C ALA A 106 -16.83 -10.06 -24.22
N ASP A 107 -16.22 -11.03 -24.90
CA ASP A 107 -15.89 -12.30 -24.29
C ASP A 107 -14.92 -12.12 -23.10
N VAL A 108 -15.06 -12.96 -22.08
CA VAL A 108 -14.22 -12.87 -20.88
C VAL A 108 -12.76 -13.18 -21.21
N GLN A 109 -12.51 -14.12 -22.13
CA GLN A 109 -11.14 -14.46 -22.53
C GLN A 109 -10.49 -13.32 -23.32
N SER A 110 -11.21 -12.65 -24.21
CA SER A 110 -10.66 -11.46 -24.91
C SER A 110 -10.36 -10.30 -23.96
N THR A 111 -11.23 -10.08 -22.96
CA THR A 111 -11.02 -9.06 -21.93
C THR A 111 -9.81 -9.39 -21.05
N ARG A 112 -9.66 -10.66 -20.66
CA ARG A 112 -8.49 -11.16 -19.92
C ARG A 112 -7.21 -10.98 -20.73
N ASP A 113 -7.22 -11.34 -22.01
CA ASP A 113 -6.03 -11.21 -22.87
C ASP A 113 -5.66 -9.74 -23.07
N ALA A 114 -6.63 -8.85 -23.22
CA ALA A 114 -6.38 -7.41 -23.25
C ALA A 114 -5.73 -6.91 -21.95
N SER A 115 -6.19 -7.38 -20.79
CA SER A 115 -5.66 -6.98 -19.46
C SER A 115 -4.20 -7.38 -19.21
N LEU A 116 -3.65 -8.33 -19.97
CA LEU A 116 -2.23 -8.68 -19.89
C LEU A 116 -1.32 -7.60 -20.49
N TYR A 117 -1.87 -6.71 -21.32
CA TYR A 117 -1.11 -5.64 -21.99
C TYR A 117 -1.21 -4.29 -21.31
N VAL A 118 -2.23 -4.08 -20.46
CA VAL A 118 -2.50 -2.79 -19.83
C VAL A 118 -2.76 -2.98 -18.34
N ALA A 119 -2.14 -2.15 -17.52
CA ALA A 119 -2.41 -2.07 -16.09
C ALA A 119 -3.17 -0.77 -15.80
N VAL A 120 -4.36 -0.87 -15.18
CA VAL A 120 -5.19 0.29 -14.86
C VAL A 120 -4.94 0.73 -13.43
N THR A 121 -4.58 2.00 -13.24
CA THR A 121 -4.59 2.69 -11.94
C THR A 121 -5.27 4.06 -12.10
N GLY A 122 -6.60 4.07 -12.04
CA GLY A 122 -7.40 5.30 -12.10
C GLY A 122 -7.51 5.98 -10.72
N ASP A 123 -7.74 7.30 -10.70
CA ASP A 123 -7.59 8.11 -9.48
C ASP A 123 -8.87 8.76 -8.90
N ASP A 124 -10.08 8.48 -9.38
CA ASP A 124 -11.29 9.17 -8.87
C ASP A 124 -11.66 8.81 -7.40
N PHE A 125 -11.05 7.76 -6.82
CA PHE A 125 -11.32 7.36 -5.45
C PHE A 125 -10.69 8.32 -4.42
N LEU A 126 -9.59 8.99 -4.78
CA LEU A 126 -9.00 10.05 -3.98
C LEU A 126 -9.24 11.39 -4.71
N PRO A 127 -9.84 12.39 -4.04
CA PRO A 127 -10.06 13.70 -4.68
C PRO A 127 -8.74 14.44 -5.02
N LEU A 128 -7.62 13.93 -4.53
CA LEU A 128 -6.27 14.46 -4.72
C LEU A 128 -5.28 13.29 -4.79
N PRO A 129 -4.18 13.41 -5.58
CA PRO A 129 -3.07 12.46 -5.50
C PRO A 129 -2.58 12.29 -4.07
N LEU A 130 -2.10 11.08 -3.74
CA LEU A 130 -1.66 10.73 -2.38
C LEU A 130 -0.61 11.72 -1.85
N SER A 131 0.32 12.18 -2.70
CA SER A 131 1.34 13.19 -2.37
C SER A 131 0.75 14.53 -1.91
N LYS A 132 -0.46 14.89 -2.35
CA LYS A 132 -1.16 16.12 -1.92
C LYS A 132 -2.11 15.89 -0.75
N ALA A 133 -2.58 14.65 -0.58
CA ALA A 133 -3.53 14.29 0.46
C ALA A 133 -2.84 13.94 1.79
N ALA A 134 -1.74 13.20 1.75
CA ALA A 134 -0.99 12.76 2.93
C ALA A 134 -0.47 13.92 3.81
N PRO A 135 0.11 15.02 3.27
CA PRO A 135 0.60 16.12 4.10
C PRO A 135 -0.48 16.83 4.91
N ARG A 136 -1.76 16.68 4.54
CA ARG A 136 -2.89 17.27 5.28
C ARG A 136 -3.13 16.57 6.62
N ARG A 137 -2.51 15.41 6.85
CA ARG A 137 -2.67 14.57 8.05
C ARG A 137 -4.13 14.31 8.43
N ALA A 138 -5.01 14.36 7.43
CA ALA A 138 -6.43 14.19 7.61
C ALA A 138 -6.73 12.71 7.33
N VAL A 139 -7.14 11.99 8.37
CA VAL A 139 -7.45 10.56 8.30
C VAL A 139 -8.79 10.29 8.98
N ASN A 140 -9.52 9.27 8.52
CA ASN A 140 -10.80 8.87 9.12
C ASN A 140 -10.69 7.53 9.89
N ILE A 141 -9.72 7.46 10.79
CA ILE A 141 -9.48 6.34 11.71
C ILE A 141 -9.18 6.86 13.11
N GLU A 142 -9.23 5.96 14.09
CA GLU A 142 -8.82 6.20 15.46
C GLU A 142 -7.38 5.71 15.69
N PHE A 143 -7.06 4.52 15.18
CA PHE A 143 -5.72 3.93 15.30
C PHE A 143 -5.25 3.34 13.97
N GLY A 144 -3.97 3.49 13.67
CA GLY A 144 -3.37 2.80 12.54
C GLY A 144 -1.88 3.00 12.42
N PHE A 145 -1.22 2.02 11.81
CA PHE A 145 0.19 2.06 11.49
C PHE A 145 0.46 1.35 10.16
N SER A 146 1.59 1.70 9.56
CA SER A 146 2.11 1.05 8.35
C SER A 146 3.35 0.26 8.72
N MET A 147 3.63 -0.78 7.96
CA MET A 147 4.81 -1.62 8.14
C MET A 147 5.39 -1.95 6.78
N PHE A 148 6.68 -2.24 6.73
CA PHE A 148 7.41 -2.50 5.50
C PHE A 148 8.35 -3.68 5.72
N ASN A 149 8.62 -4.43 4.65
CA ASN A 149 9.73 -5.37 4.64
C ASN A 149 10.99 -4.60 4.24
N THR A 150 12.08 -4.81 4.98
CA THR A 150 13.40 -4.20 4.75
C THR A 150 13.84 -4.27 3.29
N HIS A 151 13.56 -5.38 2.61
CA HIS A 151 13.95 -5.67 1.23
C HIS A 151 12.74 -5.82 0.29
N GLY A 152 11.60 -5.20 0.60
CA GLY A 152 10.34 -5.44 -0.10
C GLY A 152 10.29 -5.02 -1.57
N SER A 153 11.20 -4.15 -2.02
CA SER A 153 11.23 -3.62 -3.39
C SER A 153 12.12 -4.42 -4.35
N GLU A 154 13.05 -5.22 -3.86
CA GLU A 154 14.11 -5.84 -4.67
C GLU A 154 13.59 -6.71 -5.80
N THR A 155 12.49 -7.43 -5.57
CA THR A 155 11.84 -8.28 -6.58
C THR A 155 11.21 -7.49 -7.73
N PHE A 156 11.05 -6.17 -7.58
CA PHE A 156 10.45 -5.28 -8.58
C PHE A 156 11.49 -4.38 -9.26
N VAL A 157 12.71 -4.32 -8.73
CA VAL A 157 13.81 -3.57 -9.35
C VAL A 157 14.44 -4.44 -10.43
N PRO A 158 14.47 -3.99 -11.69
CA PRO A 158 15.10 -4.74 -12.77
C PRO A 158 16.60 -4.86 -12.53
N SER A 159 17.15 -6.07 -12.61
CA SER A 159 18.55 -6.36 -12.32
C SER A 159 19.56 -5.77 -13.32
N SER A 160 19.10 -5.23 -14.46
CA SER A 160 19.94 -4.76 -15.55
C SER A 160 19.58 -3.36 -16.06
N ALA A 161 18.65 -2.66 -15.39
CA ALA A 161 18.26 -1.33 -15.83
C ALA A 161 19.18 -0.27 -15.23
N ASP A 162 19.66 0.64 -16.09
CA ASP A 162 20.28 1.90 -15.64
C ASP A 162 19.28 2.67 -14.77
N PHE A 163 19.72 3.10 -13.58
CA PHE A 163 18.85 3.74 -12.57
C PHE A 163 18.09 4.93 -13.16
N VAL A 164 18.77 5.80 -13.90
CA VAL A 164 18.17 7.00 -14.48
C VAL A 164 17.12 6.61 -15.51
N SER A 165 17.44 5.69 -16.41
CA SER A 165 16.53 5.19 -17.44
C SER A 165 15.29 4.54 -16.84
N TRP A 166 15.47 3.74 -15.78
CA TRP A 166 14.36 3.08 -15.09
C TRP A 166 13.45 4.07 -14.38
N VAL A 167 14.02 5.01 -13.61
CA VAL A 167 13.25 6.04 -12.89
C VAL A 167 12.50 6.95 -13.87
N ARG A 168 13.13 7.35 -14.99
CA ARG A 168 12.43 8.11 -16.05
C ARG A 168 11.29 7.34 -16.69
N GLY A 169 11.44 6.03 -16.86
CA GLY A 169 10.36 5.18 -17.36
C GLY A 169 9.14 5.15 -16.42
N LEU A 170 9.37 5.19 -15.11
CA LEU A 170 8.31 5.20 -14.10
C LEU A 170 7.74 6.60 -13.85
N LEU A 171 8.59 7.62 -13.88
CA LEU A 171 8.29 9.01 -13.54
C LEU A 171 8.82 9.94 -14.65
N PRO A 172 8.16 9.97 -15.83
CA PRO A 172 8.65 10.69 -17.00
C PRO A 172 8.72 12.21 -16.82
N ASP A 173 8.01 12.74 -15.83
CA ASP A 173 7.90 14.19 -15.58
C ASP A 173 8.99 14.75 -14.65
N LEU A 174 9.90 13.90 -14.13
CA LEU A 174 11.00 14.36 -13.28
C LEU A 174 12.01 15.17 -14.08
N SER A 175 12.34 16.37 -13.59
CA SER A 175 13.44 17.16 -14.13
C SER A 175 14.81 16.55 -13.80
N ASP A 176 15.83 16.89 -14.60
CA ASP A 176 17.21 16.42 -14.41
C ASP A 176 17.72 16.67 -12.99
N LYS A 177 17.44 17.85 -12.44
CA LYS A 177 17.82 18.22 -11.06
C LYS A 177 17.15 17.34 -10.00
N GLN A 178 15.90 16.92 -10.24
CA GLN A 178 15.17 16.04 -9.33
C GLN A 178 15.72 14.61 -9.42
N LEU A 179 16.11 14.16 -10.61
CA LEU A 179 16.77 12.87 -10.82
C LEU A 179 18.16 12.81 -10.16
N GLU A 180 18.96 13.87 -10.28
CA GLU A 180 20.24 13.98 -9.58
C GLU A 180 20.05 13.86 -8.06
N LYS A 181 19.05 14.56 -7.52
CA LYS A 181 18.75 14.47 -6.08
C LYS A 181 18.29 13.08 -5.66
N ALA A 182 17.53 12.37 -6.49
CA ALA A 182 17.17 10.99 -6.23
C ALA A 182 18.41 10.10 -6.22
N TYR A 183 19.35 10.28 -7.15
CA TYR A 183 20.60 9.52 -7.18
C TYR A 183 21.48 9.75 -5.95
N GLU A 184 21.57 11.00 -5.45
CA GLU A 184 22.30 11.30 -4.20
C GLU A 184 21.74 10.57 -2.99
N LEU A 185 20.42 10.38 -2.92
CA LEU A 185 19.73 9.71 -1.81
C LEU A 185 19.82 8.18 -1.88
N TYR A 186 19.99 7.65 -3.09
CA TYR A 186 20.05 6.23 -3.40
C TYR A 186 21.31 5.92 -4.24
N PRO A 187 22.52 6.13 -3.68
CA PRO A 187 23.75 5.85 -4.40
C PRO A 187 23.89 4.35 -4.66
N GLU A 188 24.68 3.99 -5.67
CA GLU A 188 24.98 2.60 -6.04
C GLU A 188 25.52 1.77 -4.85
N VAL A 189 26.27 2.41 -3.96
CA VAL A 189 26.75 1.83 -2.70
C VAL A 189 26.38 2.76 -1.55
N GLY A 190 25.64 2.25 -0.56
CA GLY A 190 25.23 2.99 0.62
C GLY A 190 24.72 2.08 1.74
N SER A 191 24.27 2.69 2.83
CA SER A 191 23.70 2.02 3.99
C SER A 191 22.36 2.65 4.39
N SER A 192 21.69 2.07 5.38
CA SER A 192 20.62 2.70 6.16
C SER A 192 20.77 2.32 7.63
N GLU A 193 19.91 2.85 8.49
CA GLU A 193 19.91 2.65 9.94
C GLU A 193 19.77 1.18 10.35
N ILE A 194 19.18 0.36 9.49
CA ILE A 194 18.90 -1.06 9.74
C ILE A 194 19.54 -1.99 8.69
N ILE A 195 20.35 -1.45 7.78
CA ILE A 195 21.02 -2.22 6.71
C ILE A 195 22.46 -1.72 6.56
N ASP A 196 23.41 -2.51 7.05
CA ASP A 196 24.85 -2.23 6.94
C ASP A 196 25.34 -2.22 5.48
N SER A 197 24.74 -3.07 4.63
CA SER A 197 24.88 -3.08 3.16
C SER A 197 23.73 -3.87 2.53
N TYR A 198 23.16 -3.42 1.41
CA TYR A 198 21.99 -4.07 0.80
C TYR A 198 22.39 -5.40 0.11
N ASN A 199 21.80 -6.52 0.54
CA ASN A 199 21.88 -7.85 -0.11
C ASN A 199 20.49 -8.53 -0.08
N VAL A 200 20.13 -9.13 -1.21
CA VAL A 200 18.82 -9.67 -1.55
C VAL A 200 18.49 -10.98 -0.84
N SER A 201 17.41 -11.01 -0.06
CA SER A 201 16.44 -12.13 -0.05
C SER A 201 15.34 -12.01 1.02
N TRP A 202 14.18 -12.57 0.64
CA TRP A 202 13.02 -13.03 1.43
C TRP A 202 11.76 -12.17 1.37
N TRP A 203 10.77 -12.70 0.64
CA TRP A 203 9.36 -12.35 0.75
C TRP A 203 8.55 -13.63 0.98
N ASN A 204 7.61 -13.55 1.92
CA ASN A 204 6.42 -14.42 2.07
C ASN A 204 6.59 -15.95 2.08
N ARG A 205 7.76 -16.47 2.45
CA ARG A 205 7.94 -17.88 2.82
C ARG A 205 8.30 -17.95 4.29
N ILE A 206 7.78 -18.96 5.00
CA ILE A 206 8.20 -19.30 6.36
C ILE A 206 9.72 -19.54 6.30
N ASN A 207 10.50 -18.52 6.67
CA ASN A 207 11.95 -18.61 6.65
C ASN A 207 12.45 -19.36 7.90
N THR A 208 13.73 -19.71 7.93
CA THR A 208 14.29 -20.46 9.06
C THR A 208 14.15 -19.69 10.38
N ALA A 209 14.19 -18.36 10.38
CA ALA A 209 13.96 -17.55 11.57
C ALA A 209 12.50 -17.70 12.08
N GLN A 210 11.51 -17.74 11.19
CA GLN A 210 10.10 -18.01 11.51
C GLN A 210 9.85 -19.40 12.09
N GLN A 211 10.67 -20.39 11.70
CA GLN A 211 10.57 -21.76 12.21
C GLN A 211 11.33 -21.95 13.52
N ALA A 212 12.48 -21.31 13.65
CA ALA A 212 13.37 -21.45 14.80
C ALA A 212 12.93 -20.58 15.99
N ASP A 213 12.14 -19.52 15.75
CA ASP A 213 11.71 -18.58 16.77
C ASP A 213 10.18 -18.33 16.77
N PRO A 214 9.37 -19.34 17.09
CA PRO A 214 7.92 -19.21 17.10
C PRO A 214 7.42 -18.18 18.13
N LEU A 215 8.19 -17.90 19.19
CA LEU A 215 7.79 -16.97 20.25
C LEU A 215 7.68 -15.54 19.72
N HIS A 216 8.70 -15.04 19.01
CA HIS A 216 8.67 -13.68 18.47
C HIS A 216 7.61 -13.51 17.38
N TYR A 217 7.41 -14.50 16.51
CA TYR A 217 6.39 -14.42 15.45
C TYR A 217 4.95 -14.62 15.97
N HIS A 218 4.74 -15.45 16.99
CA HIS A 218 3.46 -15.50 17.70
C HIS A 218 3.23 -14.21 18.49
N GLY A 219 4.28 -13.64 19.08
CA GLY A 219 4.26 -12.33 19.70
C GLY A 219 3.75 -11.24 18.75
N TYR A 220 4.31 -11.21 17.53
CA TYR A 220 3.90 -10.29 16.48
C TYR A 220 2.44 -10.49 16.08
N THR A 221 2.04 -11.74 15.81
CA THR A 221 0.66 -12.07 15.42
C THR A 221 -0.32 -11.71 16.54
N GLY A 222 0.06 -11.96 17.79
CA GLY A 222 -0.68 -11.58 18.99
C GLY A 222 -0.82 -10.07 19.14
N ALA A 223 0.23 -9.29 18.86
CA ALA A 223 0.17 -7.85 18.89
C ALA A 223 -0.79 -7.28 17.82
N LEU A 224 -0.79 -7.84 16.61
CA LEU A 224 -1.76 -7.46 15.58
C LEU A 224 -3.20 -7.82 15.98
N ALA A 225 -3.40 -9.00 16.58
CA ALA A 225 -4.71 -9.40 17.09
C ALA A 225 -5.17 -8.47 18.23
N SER A 226 -4.27 -8.13 19.15
CA SER A 226 -4.51 -7.15 20.23
C SER A 226 -4.93 -5.80 19.67
N PHE A 227 -4.23 -5.32 18.64
CA PHE A 227 -4.55 -4.05 17.98
C PHE A 227 -5.98 -4.07 17.41
N PHE A 228 -6.37 -5.11 16.67
CA PHE A 228 -7.73 -5.18 16.12
C PHE A 228 -8.79 -5.32 17.21
N ALA A 229 -8.51 -6.07 18.27
CA ALA A 229 -9.41 -6.21 19.41
C ALA A 229 -9.58 -4.89 20.17
N THR A 230 -8.47 -4.26 20.57
CA THR A 230 -8.44 -3.23 21.63
C THR A 230 -8.07 -1.83 21.14
N GLY A 231 -7.42 -1.70 19.98
CA GLY A 231 -6.81 -0.46 19.53
C GLY A 231 -5.35 -0.31 19.94
N ASN A 232 -4.90 -1.09 20.92
CA ASN A 232 -3.51 -1.08 21.38
C ASN A 232 -2.87 -2.46 21.11
N PRO A 233 -1.76 -2.51 20.36
CA PRO A 233 -1.06 -3.77 20.06
C PRO A 233 -0.44 -4.46 21.29
N ASN A 234 -0.23 -3.75 22.39
CA ASN A 234 0.45 -4.24 23.57
C ASN A 234 -0.50 -4.77 24.66
N THR A 235 -1.80 -4.45 24.62
CA THR A 235 -2.76 -4.84 25.68
C THR A 235 -2.90 -6.34 25.86
N LEU A 236 -2.93 -7.10 24.76
CA LEU A 236 -3.04 -8.55 24.73
C LEU A 236 -1.80 -9.18 24.07
N LYS A 237 -0.63 -8.52 24.18
CA LYS A 237 0.61 -9.07 23.62
C LYS A 237 0.89 -10.45 24.24
N LEU A 238 1.39 -11.36 23.42
CA LEU A 238 1.68 -12.74 23.82
C LEU A 238 3.14 -12.94 24.29
N THR A 239 3.92 -11.86 24.34
CA THR A 239 5.32 -11.85 24.78
C THR A 239 5.45 -11.33 26.20
N ASP A 240 6.54 -11.72 26.86
CA ASP A 240 6.87 -11.24 28.21
C ASP A 240 7.10 -9.72 28.25
N ASN A 241 7.07 -9.16 29.46
CA ASN A 241 7.13 -7.71 29.67
C ASN A 241 8.48 -7.07 29.27
N ASP A 242 9.55 -7.86 29.28
CA ASP A 242 10.91 -7.48 28.89
C ASP A 242 11.11 -7.45 27.37
N VAL A 243 10.24 -8.10 26.59
CA VAL A 243 10.24 -8.00 25.13
C VAL A 243 9.59 -6.67 24.70
N PRO A 244 10.30 -5.82 23.94
CA PRO A 244 9.75 -4.57 23.42
C PRO A 244 8.44 -4.78 22.66
N GLY A 245 7.46 -3.92 22.93
CA GLY A 245 6.19 -3.88 22.21
C GLY A 245 6.23 -2.93 21.01
N ILE A 246 5.10 -2.76 20.34
CA ILE A 246 4.98 -1.69 19.34
C ILE A 246 4.98 -0.34 20.11
N PRO A 247 5.81 0.64 19.76
CA PRO A 247 5.82 1.95 20.40
C PRO A 247 4.43 2.60 20.42
N GLU A 248 4.18 3.46 21.40
CA GLU A 248 2.99 4.31 21.40
C GLU A 248 3.02 5.23 20.18
N LEU A 249 1.85 5.49 19.58
CA LEU A 249 1.74 6.16 18.28
C LEU A 249 2.28 7.60 18.26
N ASP A 250 2.47 8.22 19.43
CA ASP A 250 2.97 9.58 19.60
C ASP A 250 4.43 9.65 20.08
N SER A 251 5.11 8.51 20.25
CA SER A 251 6.49 8.48 20.74
C SER A 251 7.52 8.98 19.73
N GLY A 252 7.21 8.89 18.43
CA GLY A 252 8.16 9.13 17.33
C GLY A 252 9.15 8.00 17.10
N GLU A 253 9.05 6.89 17.84
CA GLU A 253 9.84 5.68 17.62
C GLU A 253 9.16 4.77 16.60
N GLU A 254 9.96 4.07 15.80
CA GLU A 254 9.49 2.98 14.93
C GLU A 254 9.87 1.63 15.55
N PHE A 255 9.23 0.55 15.12
CA PHE A 255 9.60 -0.81 15.53
C PHE A 255 10.16 -1.62 14.36
N VAL A 256 11.16 -2.44 14.67
CA VAL A 256 11.82 -3.37 13.75
C VAL A 256 11.73 -4.77 14.33
N ILE A 257 11.61 -5.75 13.43
CA ILE A 257 11.68 -7.17 13.75
C ILE A 257 12.84 -7.74 12.95
N ASP A 258 13.86 -8.22 13.64
CA ASP A 258 15.04 -8.85 13.05
C ASP A 258 15.21 -10.29 13.55
N ALA A 259 16.37 -10.89 13.29
CA ALA A 259 16.69 -12.22 13.77
C ALA A 259 16.90 -12.31 15.30
N ASN A 260 17.07 -11.18 15.98
CA ASN A 260 17.30 -11.08 17.42
C ASN A 260 16.02 -10.71 18.20
N GLY A 261 14.97 -10.25 17.53
CA GLY A 261 13.65 -10.00 18.12
C GLY A 261 13.06 -8.64 17.77
N PHE A 262 12.31 -8.05 18.71
CA PHE A 262 11.70 -6.72 18.58
C PHE A 262 12.66 -5.64 19.07
N LEU A 263 12.81 -4.60 18.26
CA LEU A 263 13.63 -3.44 18.59
C LEU A 263 12.86 -2.16 18.27
N ASN A 264 13.00 -1.14 19.12
CA ASN A 264 12.57 0.22 18.79
C ASN A 264 13.77 0.97 18.21
N VAL A 265 13.57 1.66 17.09
CA VAL A 265 14.64 2.38 16.38
C VAL A 265 14.17 3.76 15.92
N ASN A 266 15.14 4.65 15.70
CA ASN A 266 14.93 5.92 15.00
C ASN A 266 15.36 5.78 13.53
N VAL A 267 14.58 6.32 12.59
CA VAL A 267 14.81 6.20 11.14
C VAL A 267 14.96 7.56 10.42
N PRO A 268 15.92 8.43 10.83
CA PRO A 268 16.08 9.79 10.28
C PRO A 268 16.34 9.86 8.76
N GLN A 269 17.03 8.88 8.16
CA GLN A 269 17.25 8.81 6.71
C GLN A 269 15.96 8.51 5.95
N PHE A 270 15.03 7.74 6.54
CA PHE A 270 13.71 7.54 5.95
C PHE A 270 12.94 8.86 5.88
N GLU A 271 12.97 9.65 6.95
CA GLU A 271 12.35 10.99 6.98
C GLU A 271 12.95 11.92 5.92
N GLU A 272 14.28 11.96 5.80
CA GLU A 272 14.98 12.77 4.80
C GLU A 272 14.58 12.37 3.37
N ARG A 273 14.60 11.06 3.08
CA ARG A 273 14.22 10.52 1.77
C ARG A 273 12.77 10.84 1.44
N CYS A 274 11.85 10.65 2.39
CA CYS A 274 10.44 10.99 2.22
C CYS A 274 10.23 12.49 1.98
N ALA A 275 10.94 13.36 2.69
CA ALA A 275 10.82 14.80 2.55
C ALA A 275 11.23 15.29 1.15
N VAL A 276 12.16 14.61 0.48
CA VAL A 276 12.48 14.88 -0.92
C VAL A 276 11.34 14.42 -1.82
N TRP A 277 10.93 13.15 -1.76
CA TRP A 277 9.85 12.61 -2.60
C TRP A 277 8.52 13.35 -2.45
N GLN A 278 8.22 13.94 -1.30
CA GLN A 278 7.04 14.78 -1.09
C GLN A 278 7.09 16.12 -1.82
N LYS A 279 8.29 16.63 -2.13
CA LYS A 279 8.50 17.90 -2.84
C LYS A 279 8.62 17.73 -4.35
N LEU A 280 8.83 16.49 -4.82
CA LEU A 280 8.87 16.12 -6.22
C LEU A 280 7.44 15.98 -6.78
#